data_AF-A0A7S4HI22-F1
#
_entry.id   AF-A0A7S4HI22-F1
#
_cell.length_a   1.000
_cell.length_b   1.000
_cell.length_c   1.000
_cell.angle_alpha   90.00
_cell.angle_beta   90.00
_cell.angle_gamma   90.00
#
_symmetry.space_group_name_H-M   'P 1'
#
loop_
_entity.id
_entity.type
_entity.pdbx_description
1 polymer ?
#
loop_
_entity_poly.entity_id
_entity_poly.type
_entity_poly.pdbx_seq_one_letter_code
_entity_poly.pdbx_strand_id
1 'polypeptide(L)'
;EPVPSTSGSKRTQPDSVEESSEPPKKKAKTSPVRPYWLHEGIVIKVVVKSLASGKYYKQKGVVTKVIKKYAAKVKMIKSGDALLLDQEHVETVIPAIGGKVLVVNGEHHGKEGTLKELNIDSFTGTIQLKDSEETISLPYEHFCKTHVK
;
A
#
# COMPACT_ATOMS: atom_id res chain seq x y z
N GLU A 1 -39.05 2.49 -72.71
CA GLU A 1 -39.64 1.65 -71.64
C GLU A 1 -38.67 0.56 -71.24
N PRO A 2 -38.84 -0.10 -70.08
CA PRO A 2 -39.67 0.26 -68.92
C PRO A 2 -38.83 0.46 -67.62
N VAL A 3 -39.49 0.82 -66.53
CA VAL A 3 -38.98 0.66 -65.14
C VAL A 3 -39.51 -0.66 -64.55
N PRO A 4 -38.93 -1.20 -63.46
CA PRO A 4 -39.56 -0.94 -62.15
C PRO A 4 -38.62 -0.89 -60.92
N SER A 5 -39.19 -0.37 -59.83
CA SER A 5 -39.10 -0.69 -58.39
C SER A 5 -38.16 -1.81 -57.90
N THR A 6 -37.68 -1.87 -56.64
CA THR A 6 -38.23 -1.48 -55.31
C THR A 6 -37.04 -1.50 -54.28
N SER A 7 -37.05 -1.21 -52.96
CA SER A 7 -38.07 -0.85 -51.95
C SER A 7 -37.41 -0.23 -50.69
N GLY A 8 -38.22 0.28 -49.74
CA GLY A 8 -37.82 0.55 -48.33
C GLY A 8 -37.19 1.93 -48.06
N SER A 9 -37.89 2.92 -47.48
CA SER A 9 -38.42 3.04 -46.10
C SER A 9 -37.40 3.37 -44.99
N LYS A 10 -37.49 4.63 -44.51
CA LYS A 10 -37.84 5.07 -43.13
C LYS A 10 -36.83 5.95 -42.36
N ARG A 11 -37.36 7.10 -41.91
CA ARG A 11 -37.01 7.92 -40.71
C ARG A 11 -35.59 8.50 -40.61
N THR A 12 -35.52 9.81 -40.81
CA THR A 12 -34.63 10.69 -40.05
C THR A 12 -35.43 11.45 -38.99
N GLN A 13 -35.04 11.31 -37.73
CA GLN A 13 -35.30 12.26 -36.64
C GLN A 13 -34.07 12.21 -35.71
N PRO A 14 -33.29 13.30 -35.57
CA PRO A 14 -32.34 13.44 -34.49
C PRO A 14 -33.05 14.01 -33.27
N ASP A 15 -32.76 13.48 -32.08
CA ASP A 15 -33.03 14.21 -30.84
C ASP A 15 -31.97 13.88 -29.78
N SER A 16 -31.89 14.73 -28.77
CA SER A 16 -30.66 14.96 -28.01
C SER A 16 -30.37 13.87 -26.98
N VAL A 17 -29.11 13.43 -26.91
CA VAL A 17 -28.54 12.83 -25.70
C VAL A 17 -27.73 13.90 -24.97
N GLU A 18 -28.21 14.30 -23.80
CA GLU A 18 -27.58 15.33 -22.97
C GLU A 18 -26.31 14.75 -22.33
N GLU A 19 -25.14 15.19 -22.81
CA GLU A 19 -23.86 14.68 -22.30
C GLU A 19 -23.59 15.22 -20.89
N SER A 20 -23.98 14.42 -19.89
CA SER A 20 -23.76 14.71 -18.48
C SER A 20 -22.26 14.69 -18.16
N SER A 21 -21.65 15.87 -18.27
CA SER A 21 -20.22 16.09 -18.08
C SER A 21 -19.85 16.00 -16.60
N GLU A 22 -19.64 14.76 -16.11
CA GLU A 22 -18.96 14.53 -14.83
C GLU A 22 -17.67 15.37 -14.80
N PRO A 23 -17.48 16.26 -13.80
CA PRO A 23 -16.27 17.06 -13.71
C PRO A 23 -15.08 16.11 -13.56
N PRO A 24 -13.98 16.29 -14.33
CA PRO A 24 -12.89 15.33 -14.35
C PRO A 24 -12.28 15.22 -12.95
N LYS A 25 -12.61 14.11 -12.26
CA LYS A 25 -12.09 13.76 -10.93
C LYS A 25 -10.57 13.90 -11.00
N LYS A 26 -10.05 14.92 -10.31
CA LYS A 26 -8.65 15.36 -10.41
C LYS A 26 -7.76 14.14 -10.23
N LYS A 27 -7.13 13.66 -11.31
CA LYS A 27 -6.23 12.51 -11.24
C LYS A 27 -5.10 12.92 -10.30
N ALA A 28 -5.13 12.37 -9.08
CA ALA A 28 -4.06 12.57 -8.11
C ALA A 28 -2.74 12.26 -8.80
N LYS A 29 -1.70 13.05 -8.52
CA LYS A 29 -0.37 12.83 -9.09
C LYS A 29 0.26 11.65 -8.35
N THR A 30 -0.27 10.46 -8.62
CA THR A 30 0.03 9.20 -7.93
C THR A 30 1.54 9.03 -7.87
N SER A 31 2.12 9.32 -6.71
CA SER A 31 3.57 9.24 -6.56
C SER A 31 3.96 7.78 -6.81
N PRO A 32 4.88 7.48 -7.73
CA PRO A 32 5.13 6.12 -8.15
C PRO A 32 5.52 5.25 -6.96
N VAL A 33 4.89 4.08 -6.86
CA VAL A 33 5.20 3.06 -5.84
C VAL A 33 6.70 2.80 -5.91
N ARG A 34 7.38 2.99 -4.79
CA ARG A 34 8.84 2.92 -4.71
C ARG A 34 9.25 1.44 -4.68
N PRO A 35 10.35 1.06 -5.34
CA PRO A 35 10.90 -0.30 -5.23
C PRO A 35 11.53 -0.57 -3.85
N TYR A 36 11.53 0.41 -2.94
CA TYR A 36 12.04 0.29 -1.57
C TYR A 36 11.01 0.82 -0.56
N TRP A 37 10.90 0.16 0.59
CA TRP A 37 9.93 0.50 1.65
C TRP A 37 10.52 0.54 3.07
N LEU A 38 11.78 0.11 3.28
CA LEU A 38 12.37 0.09 4.62
C LEU A 38 12.52 1.50 5.21
N HIS A 39 12.08 1.65 6.46
CA HIS A 39 12.19 2.86 7.28
C HIS A 39 12.79 2.53 8.65
N GLU A 40 13.43 3.50 9.29
CA GLU A 40 13.95 3.34 10.65
C GLU A 40 12.81 3.42 11.68
N GLY A 41 12.89 2.63 12.75
CA GLY A 41 11.87 2.61 13.80
C GLY A 41 10.61 1.80 13.48
N ILE A 42 10.51 1.12 12.33
CA ILE A 42 9.40 0.17 12.08
C ILE A 42 9.71 -1.23 12.63
N VAL A 43 8.66 -2.00 12.91
CA VAL A 43 8.74 -3.42 13.29
C VAL A 43 8.51 -4.29 12.06
N ILE A 44 9.49 -5.12 11.69
CA ILE A 44 9.37 -6.10 10.60
C ILE A 44 9.24 -7.53 11.14
N LYS A 45 8.89 -8.48 10.28
CA LYS A 45 8.93 -9.93 10.54
C LYS A 45 9.78 -10.63 9.49
N VAL A 46 10.65 -11.55 9.90
CA VAL A 46 11.59 -12.25 9.01
C VAL A 46 10.90 -13.42 8.29
N VAL A 47 10.99 -13.49 6.96
CA VAL A 47 10.35 -14.52 6.13
C VAL A 47 11.32 -15.53 5.53
N VAL A 48 12.61 -15.24 5.51
CA VAL A 48 13.64 -16.17 5.03
C VAL A 48 13.83 -17.34 6.00
N LYS A 49 13.85 -18.58 5.46
CA LYS A 49 14.07 -19.82 6.24
C LYS A 49 15.53 -20.27 6.29
N SER A 50 16.34 -19.95 5.27
CA SER A 50 17.74 -20.38 5.17
C SER A 50 18.67 -19.66 6.16
N LEU A 51 18.30 -18.45 6.60
CA LEU A 51 19.10 -17.64 7.51
C LEU A 51 19.26 -18.32 8.88
N ALA A 52 20.52 -18.61 9.25
CA ALA A 52 20.91 -19.23 10.52
C ALA A 52 20.07 -20.49 10.84
N SER A 53 19.93 -21.39 9.86
CA SER A 53 19.17 -22.65 9.96
C SER A 53 17.72 -22.46 10.45
N GLY A 54 17.10 -21.34 10.07
CA GLY A 54 15.73 -21.01 10.43
C GLY A 54 15.55 -20.33 11.80
N LYS A 55 16.62 -20.09 12.58
CA LYS A 55 16.57 -19.47 13.92
C LYS A 55 15.65 -18.25 13.98
N TYR A 56 15.66 -17.40 12.95
CA TYR A 56 14.92 -16.13 12.91
C TYR A 56 13.59 -16.19 12.16
N TYR A 57 13.23 -17.31 11.52
CA TYR A 57 12.02 -17.39 10.70
C TYR A 57 10.75 -17.09 11.51
N LYS A 58 9.87 -16.24 10.96
CA LYS A 58 8.67 -15.67 11.60
C LYS A 58 8.92 -14.85 12.87
N GLN A 59 10.17 -14.62 13.30
CA GLN A 59 10.48 -13.72 14.40
C GLN A 59 10.34 -12.25 13.99
N LYS A 60 10.06 -11.37 14.95
CA LYS A 60 9.92 -9.92 14.75
C LYS A 60 11.17 -9.17 15.21
N GLY A 61 11.51 -8.10 14.50
CA GLY A 61 12.65 -7.23 14.78
C GLY A 61 12.34 -5.77 14.50
N VAL A 62 13.10 -4.86 15.11
CA VAL A 62 13.01 -3.41 14.90
C VAL A 62 14.10 -2.98 13.93
N VAL A 63 13.76 -2.22 12.89
CA VAL A 63 14.75 -1.60 12.00
C VAL A 63 15.47 -0.47 12.76
N THR A 64 16.76 -0.65 13.02
CA THR A 64 17.60 0.30 13.76
C THR A 64 18.45 1.20 12.86
N LYS A 65 18.68 0.80 11.60
CA LYS A 65 19.28 1.64 10.56
C LYS A 65 18.95 1.14 9.16
N VAL A 66 18.63 2.02 8.21
CA VAL A 66 18.51 1.67 6.78
C VAL A 66 19.84 1.90 6.05
N ILE A 67 20.16 1.01 5.11
CA ILE A 67 21.42 0.97 4.35
C ILE A 67 21.08 0.87 2.86
N LYS A 68 21.53 1.85 2.07
CA LYS A 68 21.31 1.91 0.60
C LYS A 68 19.86 1.69 0.16
N LYS A 69 18.88 2.07 1.00
CA LYS A 69 17.42 1.91 0.85
C LYS A 69 16.87 0.48 0.95
N TYR A 70 17.58 -0.52 0.41
CA TYR A 70 17.09 -1.90 0.30
C TYR A 70 17.45 -2.81 1.48
N ALA A 71 18.48 -2.48 2.27
CA ALA A 71 18.90 -3.27 3.42
C ALA A 71 18.67 -2.54 4.75
N ALA A 72 18.50 -3.29 5.83
CA ALA A 72 18.32 -2.81 7.19
C ALA A 72 19.25 -3.52 8.18
N LYS A 73 19.80 -2.76 9.13
CA LYS A 73 20.18 -3.32 10.43
C LYS A 73 18.91 -3.51 11.25
N VAL A 74 18.68 -4.72 11.74
CA VAL A 74 17.49 -5.10 12.50
C VAL A 74 17.93 -5.64 13.86
N LYS A 75 17.35 -5.14 14.95
CA LYS A 75 17.49 -5.73 16.29
C LYS A 75 16.30 -6.65 16.57
N MET A 76 16.56 -7.94 16.79
CA MET A 76 15.52 -8.94 17.03
C MET A 76 14.88 -8.74 18.40
N ILE A 77 13.54 -8.70 18.46
CA ILE A 77 12.80 -8.33 19.68
C ILE A 77 12.94 -9.38 20.77
N LYS A 78 13.01 -10.68 20.42
CA LYS A 78 13.10 -11.77 21.40
C LYS A 78 14.51 -12.05 21.91
N SER A 79 15.50 -12.08 21.02
CA SER A 79 16.87 -12.49 21.36
C SER A 79 17.86 -11.33 21.50
N GLY A 80 17.48 -10.11 21.11
CA GLY A 80 18.38 -8.95 21.09
C GLY A 80 19.42 -8.95 19.95
N ASP A 81 19.55 -10.07 19.21
CA ASP A 81 20.50 -10.24 18.10
C ASP A 81 20.41 -9.09 17.08
N ALA A 82 21.55 -8.63 16.58
CA ALA A 82 21.62 -7.66 15.49
C ALA A 82 21.88 -8.37 14.15
N LEU A 83 21.00 -8.18 13.18
CA LEU A 83 21.08 -8.77 11.84
C LEU A 83 21.21 -7.68 10.77
N LEU A 84 21.84 -8.03 9.65
CA LEU A 84 21.74 -7.28 8.40
C LEU A 84 20.82 -8.06 7.46
N LEU A 85 19.70 -7.47 7.07
CA LEU A 85 18.67 -8.09 6.23
C LEU A 85 18.37 -7.21 5.03
N ASP A 86 18.14 -7.83 3.87
CA ASP A 86 17.51 -7.14 2.74
C ASP A 86 15.98 -7.12 2.92
N GLN A 87 15.29 -6.15 2.31
CA GLN A 87 13.84 -6.04 2.32
C GLN A 87 13.14 -7.29 1.80
N GLU A 88 13.71 -8.02 0.84
CA GLU A 88 13.14 -9.27 0.30
C GLU A 88 13.08 -10.40 1.34
N HIS A 89 13.87 -10.29 2.41
CA HIS A 89 13.93 -11.29 3.49
C HIS A 89 12.97 -10.99 4.65
N VAL A 90 12.19 -9.90 4.58
CA VAL A 90 11.27 -9.43 5.63
C VAL A 90 9.93 -8.97 5.06
N GLU A 91 8.89 -8.94 5.91
CA GLU A 91 7.58 -8.36 5.59
C GLU A 91 7.17 -7.30 6.63
N THR A 92 6.23 -6.44 6.26
CA THR A 92 5.62 -5.44 7.16
C THR A 92 4.90 -6.15 8.33
N VAL A 93 4.80 -5.48 9.47
CA VAL A 93 3.96 -5.95 10.59
C VAL A 93 2.76 -5.04 10.75
N ILE A 94 1.58 -5.57 10.47
CA ILE A 94 0.30 -4.94 10.81
C ILE A 94 0.17 -4.90 12.35
N PRO A 95 -0.15 -3.75 12.97
CA PRO A 95 -0.47 -3.67 14.40
C PRO A 95 -1.90 -4.12 14.69
N ALA A 96 -2.30 -4.15 15.96
CA ALA A 96 -3.73 -4.18 16.29
C ALA A 96 -4.42 -2.86 15.86
N ILE A 97 -5.75 -2.91 15.69
CA ILE A 97 -6.58 -1.70 15.54
C ILE A 97 -6.36 -0.76 16.74
N GLY A 98 -6.34 0.55 16.48
CA GLY A 98 -5.88 1.58 17.42
C GLY A 98 -4.35 1.72 17.51
N GLY A 99 -3.59 0.79 16.92
CA GLY A 99 -2.13 0.81 16.92
C GLY A 99 -1.53 1.82 15.93
N LYS A 100 -0.34 2.34 16.27
CA LYS A 100 0.41 3.28 15.44
C LYS A 100 1.11 2.60 14.26
N VAL A 101 1.09 3.30 13.12
CA VAL A 101 1.71 2.89 11.86
C VAL A 101 2.54 4.03 11.27
N LEU A 102 3.50 3.67 10.43
CA LEU A 102 4.14 4.53 9.45
C LEU A 102 3.68 4.07 8.07
N VAL A 103 3.32 5.00 7.19
CA VAL A 103 3.12 4.71 5.77
C VAL A 103 4.49 4.54 5.12
N VAL A 104 4.79 3.35 4.62
CA VAL A 104 6.11 2.98 4.08
C VAL A 104 6.20 3.07 2.56
N ASN A 105 5.07 3.19 1.85
CA ASN A 105 5.06 3.38 0.38
C ASN A 105 3.82 4.15 -0.12
N GLY A 106 3.83 4.56 -1.39
CA GLY A 106 2.76 5.35 -2.01
C GLY A 106 2.74 6.84 -1.60
N GLU A 107 1.62 7.52 -1.90
CA GLU A 107 1.49 8.99 -1.84
C GLU A 107 1.68 9.59 -0.43
N HIS A 108 1.40 8.81 0.61
CA HIS A 108 1.53 9.22 2.01
C HIS A 108 2.83 8.72 2.66
N HIS A 109 3.78 8.17 1.87
CA HIS A 109 5.08 7.66 2.35
C HIS A 109 5.79 8.61 3.32
N GLY A 110 6.11 8.11 4.51
CA GLY A 110 6.76 8.84 5.60
C GLY A 110 5.79 9.52 6.58
N LYS A 111 4.48 9.56 6.30
CA LYS A 111 3.49 10.04 7.27
C LYS A 111 3.20 8.98 8.33
N GLU A 112 3.09 9.42 9.59
CA GLU A 112 2.58 8.59 10.68
C GLU A 112 1.04 8.52 10.67
N GLY A 113 0.49 7.46 11.26
CA GLY A 113 -0.94 7.28 11.39
C GLY A 113 -1.34 6.29 12.48
N THR A 114 -2.64 5.99 12.53
CA THR A 114 -3.27 5.03 13.44
C THR A 114 -4.18 4.11 12.63
N LEU A 115 -4.00 2.80 12.76
CA LEU A 115 -4.85 1.80 12.11
C LEU A 115 -6.26 1.85 12.72
N LYS A 116 -7.30 2.02 11.89
CA LYS A 116 -8.71 2.06 12.30
C LYS A 116 -9.45 0.76 11.99
N GLU A 117 -9.13 0.11 10.87
CA GLU A 117 -9.87 -1.04 10.33
C GLU A 117 -8.96 -1.89 9.43
N LEU A 118 -9.29 -3.17 9.26
CA LEU A 118 -8.62 -4.09 8.34
C LEU A 118 -9.68 -4.78 7.48
N ASN A 119 -9.57 -4.65 6.15
CA ASN A 119 -10.32 -5.44 5.18
C ASN A 119 -9.42 -6.60 4.70
N ILE A 120 -9.81 -7.82 5.04
CA ILE A 120 -9.03 -9.03 4.76
C ILE A 120 -9.16 -9.43 3.29
N ASP A 121 -10.35 -9.27 2.70
CA ASP A 121 -10.65 -9.68 1.33
C ASP A 121 -9.89 -8.87 0.28
N SER A 122 -9.64 -7.58 0.54
CA SER A 122 -8.81 -6.70 -0.30
C SER A 122 -7.36 -6.52 0.19
N PHE A 123 -6.98 -7.14 1.32
CA PHE A 123 -5.67 -6.98 1.96
C PHE A 123 -5.28 -5.50 2.23
N THR A 124 -6.26 -4.68 2.64
CA THR A 124 -6.08 -3.24 2.91
C THR A 124 -6.42 -2.87 4.35
N GLY A 125 -5.72 -1.88 4.91
CA GLY A 125 -6.06 -1.26 6.20
C GLY A 125 -6.47 0.21 6.04
N THR A 126 -7.50 0.62 6.79
CA THR A 126 -7.92 2.03 6.88
C THR A 126 -7.04 2.74 7.91
N ILE A 127 -6.22 3.69 7.46
CA ILE A 127 -5.28 4.45 8.28
C ILE A 127 -5.80 5.87 8.46
N GLN A 128 -5.99 6.29 9.71
CA GLN A 128 -6.11 7.71 10.05
C GLN A 128 -4.72 8.31 10.08
N LEU A 129 -4.48 9.40 9.35
CA LEU A 129 -3.20 10.11 9.41
C LEU A 129 -3.03 10.85 10.76
N LYS A 130 -1.80 11.23 11.09
CA LYS A 130 -1.49 11.98 12.31
C LYS A 130 -1.67 13.49 12.14
N ASP A 131 -1.25 14.01 10.98
CA ASP A 131 -1.24 15.45 10.66
C ASP A 131 -2.56 15.94 10.02
N SER A 132 -3.55 15.06 9.85
CA SER A 132 -4.86 15.39 9.29
C SER A 132 -5.93 14.39 9.74
N GLU A 133 -7.17 14.84 9.93
CA GLU A 133 -8.34 14.00 10.23
C GLU A 133 -8.84 13.16 9.03
N GLU A 134 -8.02 13.09 7.97
CA GLU A 134 -8.20 12.24 6.80
C GLU A 134 -7.98 10.74 7.17
N THR A 135 -8.83 9.89 6.61
CA THR A 135 -8.65 8.43 6.58
C THR A 135 -8.35 7.97 5.15
N ILE A 136 -7.32 7.14 4.99
CA ILE A 136 -6.92 6.56 3.71
C ILE A 136 -6.93 5.03 3.78
N SER A 137 -7.35 4.36 2.71
CA SER A 137 -7.18 2.91 2.58
C SER A 137 -5.85 2.61 1.88
N LEU A 138 -5.04 1.72 2.46
CA LEU A 138 -3.73 1.32 1.93
C LEU A 138 -3.57 -0.20 1.97
N PRO A 139 -2.90 -0.84 0.99
CA PRO A 139 -2.56 -2.25 1.07
C PRO A 139 -1.56 -2.52 2.21
N TYR A 140 -1.55 -3.76 2.74
CA TYR A 140 -0.71 -4.15 3.88
C TYR A 140 0.80 -3.95 3.67
N GLU A 141 1.28 -3.91 2.42
CA GLU A 141 2.68 -3.63 2.08
C GLU A 141 3.04 -2.13 2.14
N HIS A 142 2.04 -1.24 2.14
CA HIS A 142 2.24 0.22 2.13
C HIS A 142 2.23 0.84 3.53
N PHE A 143 1.92 0.10 4.60
CA PHE A 143 2.03 0.59 5.98
C PHE A 143 2.63 -0.46 6.92
N CYS A 144 3.29 -0.01 7.98
CA CYS A 144 3.97 -0.89 8.92
C CYS A 144 3.87 -0.37 10.35
N LYS A 145 3.74 -1.26 11.35
CA LYS A 145 3.76 -0.92 12.78
C LYS A 145 5.04 -0.16 13.13
N THR A 146 4.89 0.96 13.83
CA THR A 146 6.01 1.65 14.48
C THR A 146 6.41 1.00 15.80
N HIS A 147 7.70 1.09 16.11
CA HIS A 147 8.25 0.80 17.42
C HIS A 147 8.34 2.11 18.21
N VAL A 148 7.43 2.27 19.18
CA VAL A 148 7.56 3.31 20.20
C VAL A 148 8.83 3.02 21.00
N LYS A 149 9.71 4.02 21.12
CA LYS A 149 10.91 4.00 21.98
C LYS A 149 10.54 4.31 23.43
#